data_AF-A0A0A7GJQ4-F1
#
_entry.id   AF-A0A0A7GJQ4-F1
#
_cell.length_a   1.000
_cell.length_b   1.000
_cell.length_c   1.000
_cell.angle_alpha   90.00
_cell.angle_beta   90.00
_cell.angle_gamma   90.00
#
_symmetry.space_group_name_H-M   'P 1'
#
loop_
_entity.id
_entity.type
_entity.pdbx_description
1 polymer ?
#
loop_
_entity_poly.entity_id
_entity_poly.type
_entity_poly.pdbx_seq_one_letter_code
_entity_poly.pdbx_strand_id
1 'polypeptide(L)' 'MAKVIEVIYEDGVFRPARKVTLPEKTKGKVIVEENVMGDVEEFSEKIDEILEETKIDEDPLEVLLKMRKRAWD' A
#
# COMPACT_ATOMS: atom_id res chain seq x y z
N MET A 1 12.55 -25.53 -2.90
CA MET A 1 12.87 -24.24 -3.54
C MET A 1 11.65 -23.80 -4.34
N ALA A 2 11.08 -22.64 -4.04
CA ALA A 2 10.00 -22.09 -4.87
C ALA A 2 10.61 -21.59 -6.19
N LYS A 3 10.06 -22.02 -7.32
CA LYS A 3 10.41 -21.47 -8.63
C LYS A 3 9.42 -20.34 -8.93
N VAL A 4 9.94 -19.14 -9.13
CA VAL A 4 9.14 -18.03 -9.68
C VAL A 4 9.07 -18.23 -11.19
N ILE A 5 7.86 -18.16 -11.74
CA ILE A 5 7.62 -18.25 -13.18
C ILE A 5 7.07 -16.89 -13.61
N GLU A 6 7.83 -16.18 -14.43
CA GLU A 6 7.36 -14.96 -15.08
C GLU A 6 6.33 -15.33 -16.15
N VAL A 7 5.20 -14.64 -16.12
CA VAL A 7 4.07 -14.87 -17.03
C VAL A 7 3.59 -13.55 -17.61
N ILE A 8 3.11 -13.60 -18.84
CA ILE A 8 2.41 -12.53 -19.53
C ILE A 8 0.93 -12.90 -19.53
N TYR A 9 0.07 -11.96 -19.13
CA TYR A 9 -1.37 -12.15 -19.17
C TYR A 9 -1.94 -11.64 -20.50
N GLU A 10 -2.48 -12.55 -21.30
CA GLU A 10 -3.09 -12.25 -22.61
C GLU A 10 -4.43 -12.99 -22.72
N ASP A 11 -5.52 -12.27 -23.03
CA ASP A 11 -6.86 -12.83 -23.27
C ASP A 11 -7.36 -13.81 -22.20
N GLY A 12 -7.08 -13.54 -20.92
CA GLY A 12 -7.51 -14.42 -19.81
C GLY A 12 -6.57 -15.59 -19.51
N VAL A 13 -5.42 -15.68 -20.20
CA VAL A 13 -4.47 -16.78 -20.07
C VAL A 13 -3.10 -16.26 -19.62
N PHE A 14 -2.55 -16.85 -18.55
CA PHE A 14 -1.17 -16.62 -18.12
C PHE A 14 -0.20 -17.46 -18.96
N ARG A 15 0.46 -16.82 -19.93
CA ARG A 15 1.47 -17.45 -20.79
C ARG A 15 2.85 -17.30 -20.16
N PRO A 16 3.63 -18.37 -20.01
CA PRO A 16 4.95 -18.26 -19.41
C PRO A 16 5.91 -17.52 -20.36
N ALA A 17 6.66 -16.55 -19.83
CA ALA A 17 7.64 -15.76 -20.60
C ALA A 17 8.80 -16.63 -21.13
N ARG A 18 9.04 -17.77 -20.49
CA ARG A 18 10.02 -18.79 -20.92
C ARG A 18 9.36 -20.17 -20.90
N LYS A 19 9.88 -21.11 -21.70
CA LYS A 19 9.37 -22.48 -21.69
C LYS A 19 9.56 -23.12 -20.31
N VAL A 20 8.46 -23.53 -19.69
CA VAL A 20 8.46 -24.25 -18.40
C VAL A 20 7.75 -25.59 -18.59
N THR A 21 8.32 -26.64 -18.02
CA THR A 21 7.70 -27.97 -17.98
C THR A 21 7.13 -28.21 -16.59
N LEU A 22 5.81 -28.25 -16.48
CA LEU A 22 5.07 -28.62 -15.28
C LEU A 22 4.10 -29.77 -15.59
N PRO A 23 3.81 -30.66 -14.63
CA PRO A 23 2.75 -31.66 -14.78
C PRO A 23 1.39 -30.99 -15.07
N GLU A 24 0.54 -31.65 -15.85
CA GLU A 24 -0.83 -31.18 -16.03
C GLU A 24 -1.56 -31.07 -14.68
N LYS A 25 -2.46 -30.08 -14.57
CA LYS A 25 -3.23 -29.77 -13.36
C LYS A 25 -2.38 -29.33 -12.15
N THR A 26 -1.15 -28.90 -12.36
CA THR A 26 -0.36 -28.24 -11.32
C THR A 26 -1.08 -26.98 -10.84
N LYS A 27 -1.31 -26.87 -9.52
CA LYS A 27 -1.88 -25.67 -8.91
C LYS A 27 -0.77 -24.67 -8.61
N GLY A 28 -0.93 -23.44 -9.08
CA GLY A 28 -0.03 -22.32 -8.77
C GLY A 28 -0.79 -21.18 -8.10
N LYS A 29 -0.07 -20.35 -7.36
CA LYS A 29 -0.57 -19.04 -6.89
C LYS A 29 0.01 -17.98 -7.82
N VAL A 30 -0.85 -17.12 -8.35
CA VAL A 30 -0.43 -15.93 -9.09
C VAL A 30 -0.17 -14.82 -8.07
N ILE A 31 0.98 -14.17 -8.18
CA ILE A 31 1.33 -12.97 -7.42
C ILE A 31 1.48 -11.87 -8.45
N VAL A 32 0.65 -10.84 -8.35
CA VAL A 32 0.75 -9.64 -9.19
C VAL A 32 1.45 -8.59 -8.35
N GLU A 33 2.64 -8.19 -8.77
CA GLU A 33 3.35 -7.07 -8.17
C GLU A 33 2.88 -5.79 -8.86
N GLU A 34 1.92 -5.11 -8.25
CA GLU A 34 1.57 -3.75 -8.63
C GLU A 34 2.73 -2.86 -8.17
N ASN A 35 3.45 -2.25 -9.12
CA ASN A 35 4.41 -1.20 -8.77
C ASN A 35 3.60 -0.06 -8.17
N VAL A 36 3.73 0.15 -6.86
CA VAL A 36 3.13 1.20 -6.03
C VAL A 36 3.64 2.60 -6.42
N MET A 37 3.86 2.85 -7.71
CA MET A 37 4.18 4.16 -8.25
C MET A 37 2.92 4.94 -8.61
N GLY A 38 1.76 4.27 -8.70
CA GLY A 38 0.46 4.91 -8.96
C GLY A 38 -0.28 5.39 -7.70
N ASP A 39 0.02 4.84 -6.53
CA ASP A 39 -0.78 5.09 -5.32
C ASP A 39 -0.27 6.28 -4.48
N VAL A 40 0.84 6.92 -4.85
CA VAL A 40 1.31 8.11 -4.12
C VAL A 40 0.33 9.27 -4.28
N GLU A 41 -0.28 9.39 -5.46
CA GLU A 41 -1.25 10.45 -5.76
C GLU A 41 -2.55 10.21 -4.98
N GLU A 42 -3.10 8.99 -5.01
CA GLU A 42 -4.30 8.63 -4.21
C GLU A 42 -4.04 8.72 -2.70
N PHE A 43 -2.83 8.38 -2.24
CA PHE A 43 -2.46 8.51 -0.83
C PHE A 43 -2.27 9.97 -0.43
N SER A 44 -1.77 10.83 -1.33
CA SER A 44 -1.66 12.27 -1.09
C SER A 44 -3.02 12.95 -1.02
N GLU A 45 -3.96 12.60 -1.91
CA GLU A 45 -5.33 13.12 -1.89
C GLU A 45 -6.04 12.77 -0.58
N LYS A 46 -5.88 11.53 -0.08
CA LYS A 46 -6.40 11.13 1.23
C LYS A 46 -5.77 11.89 2.39
N ILE A 47 -4.49 12.22 2.34
CA ILE A 47 -3.83 13.00 3.40
C ILE A 47 -4.36 14.43 3.40
N ASP A 48 -4.50 15.05 2.24
CA ASP A 48 -5.01 16.42 2.13
C ASP A 48 -6.46 16.51 2.64
N GLU A 49 -7.32 15.53 2.32
CA GLU A 49 -8.69 15.46 2.85
C GLU A 49 -8.69 15.36 4.39
N ILE A 50 -7.85 14.50 4.98
CA ILE A 50 -7.72 14.37 6.43
C ILE A 50 -7.21 15.68 7.06
N LEU A 51 -6.26 16.37 6.43
CA LEU A 51 -5.70 17.63 6.93
C LEU A 51 -6.70 18.79 6.84
N GLU A 52 -7.53 18.85 5.81
CA GLU A 52 -8.61 19.84 5.68
C GLU A 52 -9.71 19.64 6.74
N GLU A 53 -10.07 18.39 7.04
CA GLU A 53 -11.03 18.07 8.10
C GLU A 53 -10.45 18.30 9.51
N THR A 54 -9.15 18.04 9.68
CA THR A 54 -8.45 18.19 10.97
C THR A 54 -8.01 19.64 11.18
N LYS A 55 -8.91 20.62 11.01
CA LYS A 55 -8.66 21.99 11.50
C LYS A 55 -8.37 21.93 13.00
N ILE A 56 -7.08 21.92 13.34
CA ILE A 56 -6.60 22.08 14.71
C ILE A 56 -6.83 23.55 15.04
N ASP A 57 -8.02 23.85 15.55
CA ASP A 57 -8.40 25.16 16.07
C ASP A 57 -7.79 25.43 17.47
N GLU A 58 -7.13 24.41 18.04
CA GLU A 58 -6.42 24.54 19.31
C GLU A 58 -5.03 25.16 19.08
N ASP A 59 -4.81 26.34 19.67
CA ASP A 59 -3.49 26.98 19.70
C ASP A 59 -2.45 25.97 20.23
N PRO A 60 -1.43 25.60 19.43
CA PRO A 60 -0.39 24.65 19.84
C PRO A 60 0.26 25.01 21.19
N LEU A 61 0.36 26.30 21.51
CA LEU A 61 0.91 26.77 22.77
C LEU A 61 -0.01 26.46 23.95
N GLU A 62 -1.33 26.57 23.81
CA GLU A 62 -2.29 26.23 24.88
C GLU A 62 -2.23 24.73 25.23
N VAL A 63 -2.11 23.87 24.22
CA VAL A 63 -2.00 22.41 24.41
C VAL A 63 -0.74 22.08 25.23
N LEU A 64 0.40 22.65 24.85
CA LEU A 64 1.67 22.43 25.57
C LEU A 64 1.62 22.95 27.02
N LEU A 65 0.97 24.09 27.26
CA LEU A 65 0.80 24.64 28.60
C LEU A 65 -0.12 23.77 29.48
N LYS A 66 -1.19 23.18 28.93
CA LYS A 66 -2.04 22.20 29.63
C LYS A 66 -1.26 20.94 29.99
N MET A 67 -0.48 20.39 29.06
CA MET A 67 0.35 19.20 29.30
C MET A 67 1.39 19.44 30.41
N ARG A 68 2.01 20.62 30.42
CA ARG A 68 2.94 21.01 31.47
C ARG A 68 2.25 21.00 32.84
N LYS A 69 1.08 21.63 32.99
CA LYS A 69 0.38 21.68 34.29
C LYS A 69 0.05 20.28 34.84
N ARG A 70 -0.38 19.36 33.96
CA ARG A 70 -0.75 17.98 34.31
C ARG A 70 0.41 17.13 34.84
N ALA A 71 1.66 17.49 34.56
CA ALA A 71 2.84 16.77 35.05
C ALA A 71 3.22 17.13 36.50
N TRP A 72 2.57 18.14 37.10
CA TRP A 72 2.89 18.64 38.43
C TRP A 72 1.70 18.63 39.40
N ASP A 73 0.58 18.00 39.01
CA ASP A 73 -0.55 17.58 39.87
C ASP A 73 -0.42 16.09 40.20
#